data_AF-C9MPD3-F1
#
_entry.id   AF-C9MPD3-F1
#
_cell.length_a   1.000
_cell.length_b   1.000
_cell.length_c   1.000
_cell.angle_alpha   90.00
_cell.angle_beta   90.00
_cell.angle_gamma   90.00
#
_symmetry.space_group_name_H-M   'P 1'
#
loop_
_entity.id
_entity.type
_entity.pdbx_description
1 polymer ?
#
loop_
_entity_poly.entity_id
_entity_poly.type
_entity_poly.pdbx_seq_one_letter_code
_entity_poly.pdbx_strand_id
1 'polypeptide(L)'
;MLMTQLLHIRCKNNKKSLKVPMGSTLSDIFKEINLQMPYGPVSAKVNNKVEGLHYRVYHNKDVEYLDLHTQSGIRTYTRSLFLVLCKAVHDLYSRSEVIIDIPVSNGYYCNLKLGHAITAEDVNRIRTRMQEIVNAHLPIQRFETTTEEAIDMFSKLGDEQKAKLLKSSGTLYTVYYVLDDYKDYYYGSMLTNTSQLYLFGLEPYFDGVLLRIPSVQDPSQLGALIRQDKMFEVFKEHHRWQSLLGIKTVGDFNEAVGNGEATNLINVSEALQEKKISQIADKIAAKKDIKVVLIAGPSSSGKTTFCKRLSVQLLASGVKPVQISLDDYFVNREETPKDEQGEYDYESIYALNIPLINEQFNALFNGQEVELPKYNFQTGSSEKSGNKLHLEENNVLVVEGIHALNPTLTAQIPDDKKFKIYASALTTILLDNHNYIPTTDNRLLRRIVRDYKYRGCSAQETIRRWPSVRSGENKWIFPYQEQADVMFNTAMLFELAVIKPQAEEVLEQVPENCEEYAEAYRLRKFLKYFSPLPFRALPPTSLLREFLGGSSFKY
;
A
#
# COMPACT_ATOMS: atom_id res chain seq x y z
N MET A 1 1.48 -53.05 -1.62
CA MET A 1 1.39 -51.80 -0.83
C MET A 1 2.56 -50.93 -1.22
N LEU A 2 2.34 -49.81 -1.92
CA LEU A 2 3.39 -48.80 -2.09
C LEU A 2 3.67 -48.21 -0.70
N MET A 3 4.90 -48.37 -0.20
CA MET A 3 5.31 -47.69 1.03
C MET A 3 5.21 -46.18 0.80
N THR A 4 4.31 -45.52 1.53
CA THR A 4 4.19 -44.06 1.45
C THR A 4 5.48 -43.44 1.97
N GLN A 5 6.23 -42.78 1.07
CA GLN A 5 7.48 -42.13 1.42
C GLN A 5 7.24 -41.09 2.52
N LEU A 6 8.02 -41.15 3.60
CA LEU A 6 7.94 -40.19 4.70
C LEU A 6 8.88 -39.01 4.45
N LEU A 7 8.37 -37.81 4.65
CA LEU A 7 9.10 -36.54 4.55
C LEU A 7 9.44 -36.02 5.94
N HIS A 8 10.60 -35.39 6.07
CA HIS A 8 11.02 -34.73 7.30
C HIS A 8 10.62 -33.25 7.27
N ILE A 9 9.70 -32.87 8.16
CA ILE A 9 9.24 -31.49 8.33
C ILE A 9 9.81 -30.93 9.61
N ARG A 10 10.47 -29.78 9.52
CA ARG A 10 10.97 -29.04 10.69
C ARG A 10 10.05 -27.85 10.95
N CYS A 11 9.49 -27.76 12.15
CA CYS A 11 8.67 -26.62 12.53
C CYS A 11 9.46 -25.60 13.32
N LYS A 12 9.50 -24.37 12.82
CA LYS A 12 10.21 -23.26 13.46
C LYS A 12 9.50 -22.78 14.73
N ASN A 13 8.16 -22.83 14.79
CA ASN A 13 7.40 -22.29 15.93
C ASN A 13 7.75 -22.99 17.26
N ASN A 14 7.89 -24.32 17.26
CA ASN A 14 8.18 -25.11 18.46
C ASN A 14 9.52 -25.87 18.38
N LYS A 15 10.30 -25.63 17.33
CA LYS A 15 11.61 -26.27 17.06
C LYS A 15 11.56 -27.81 16.98
N LYS A 16 10.37 -28.41 16.80
CA LYS A 16 10.22 -29.87 16.64
C LYS A 16 10.36 -30.29 15.17
N SER A 17 10.64 -31.57 14.97
CA SER A 17 10.58 -32.20 13.65
C SER A 17 9.64 -33.39 13.66
N LEU A 18 8.92 -33.59 12.56
CA LEU A 18 8.00 -34.71 12.38
C LEU A 18 8.21 -35.39 11.03
N LYS A 19 7.88 -36.69 10.98
CA LYS A 19 7.86 -37.47 9.75
C LYS A 19 6.41 -37.58 9.28
N VAL A 20 6.11 -37.06 8.09
CA VAL A 20 4.74 -37.07 7.55
C VAL A 20 4.70 -37.78 6.20
N PRO A 21 3.57 -38.40 5.84
CA PRO A 21 3.37 -38.95 4.50
C PRO A 21 3.57 -37.89 3.40
N MET A 22 4.23 -38.25 2.32
CA MET A 22 4.29 -37.42 1.10
C MET A 22 2.87 -37.07 0.63
N GLY A 23 2.64 -35.80 0.31
CA GLY A 23 1.34 -35.27 -0.09
C GLY A 23 0.47 -34.74 1.05
N SER A 24 0.91 -34.86 2.32
CA SER A 24 0.21 -34.27 3.48
C SER A 24 0.05 -32.76 3.29
N THR A 25 -1.09 -32.21 3.70
CA THR A 25 -1.31 -30.76 3.69
C THR A 25 -0.68 -30.11 4.93
N LEU A 26 -0.44 -28.80 4.87
CA LEU A 26 -0.09 -28.04 6.08
C LEU A 26 -1.20 -28.13 7.14
N SER A 27 -2.47 -28.24 6.75
CA SER A 27 -3.55 -28.48 7.73
C SER A 27 -3.40 -29.82 8.46
N ASP A 28 -2.94 -30.88 7.77
CA ASP A 28 -2.73 -32.20 8.39
C ASP A 28 -1.53 -32.15 9.33
N ILE A 29 -0.42 -31.57 8.86
CA ILE A 29 0.82 -31.38 9.63
C ILE A 29 0.54 -30.59 10.92
N PHE A 30 -0.29 -29.54 10.87
CA PHE A 30 -0.62 -28.74 12.05
C PHE A 30 -1.33 -29.55 13.15
N LYS A 31 -2.22 -30.48 12.77
CA LYS A 31 -2.93 -31.33 13.74
C LYS A 31 -1.97 -32.26 14.50
N GLU A 32 -0.91 -32.72 13.85
CA GLU A 32 0.08 -33.62 14.45
C GLU A 32 1.13 -32.88 15.31
N ILE A 33 1.40 -31.61 14.99
CA ILE A 33 2.52 -30.88 15.60
C ILE A 33 2.24 -30.34 17.01
N ASN A 34 0.98 -30.42 17.45
CA ASN A 34 0.50 -30.00 18.77
C ASN A 34 0.89 -28.55 19.11
N LEU A 35 0.77 -27.63 18.14
CA LEU A 35 0.99 -26.20 18.36
C LEU A 35 -0.32 -25.55 18.84
N GLN A 36 -0.23 -24.71 19.88
CA GLN A 36 -1.36 -23.91 20.35
C GLN A 36 -1.28 -22.53 19.73
N MET A 37 -2.31 -22.14 18.99
CA MET A 37 -2.44 -20.82 18.38
C MET A 37 -3.87 -20.33 18.64
N PRO A 38 -4.09 -19.39 19.57
CA PRO A 38 -5.44 -18.95 19.98
C PRO A 38 -6.31 -18.47 18.81
N TYR A 39 -5.69 -17.81 17.83
CA TYR A 39 -6.36 -17.34 16.61
C TYR A 39 -6.16 -18.27 15.41
N GLY A 40 -5.75 -19.51 15.69
CA GLY A 40 -5.50 -20.57 14.73
C GLY A 40 -4.30 -20.31 13.80
N PRO A 41 -3.83 -21.36 13.13
CA PRO A 41 -2.98 -21.17 11.97
C PRO A 41 -3.85 -20.60 10.84
N VAL A 42 -3.38 -19.53 10.23
CA VAL A 42 -4.06 -18.87 9.11
C VAL A 42 -3.31 -19.17 7.81
N SER A 43 -1.99 -19.21 7.86
CA SER A 43 -1.10 -19.58 6.76
C SER A 43 0.22 -20.13 7.32
N ALA A 44 1.18 -20.51 6.48
CA ALA A 44 2.52 -20.84 6.94
C ALA A 44 3.60 -20.37 5.97
N LYS A 45 4.81 -20.08 6.46
CA LYS A 45 6.01 -20.01 5.61
C LYS A 45 6.54 -21.43 5.40
N VAL A 46 6.70 -21.83 4.15
CA VAL A 46 7.33 -23.09 3.70
C VAL A 46 8.64 -22.72 3.01
N ASN A 47 9.78 -23.02 3.63
CA ASN A 47 11.10 -22.53 3.19
C ASN A 47 11.06 -21.02 2.88
N ASN A 48 10.56 -20.23 3.82
CA ASN A 48 10.37 -18.77 3.71
C ASN A 48 9.39 -18.30 2.61
N LYS A 49 8.64 -19.18 1.92
CA LYS A 49 7.56 -18.79 0.99
C LYS A 49 6.21 -18.93 1.70
N VAL A 50 5.37 -17.89 1.68
CA VAL A 50 4.05 -17.95 2.33
C VAL A 50 3.10 -18.80 1.50
N GLU A 51 2.50 -19.80 2.13
CA GLU A 51 1.56 -20.75 1.53
C GLU A 51 0.30 -20.87 2.42
N GLY A 52 -0.84 -21.20 1.79
CA GLY A 52 -2.09 -21.48 2.48
C GLY A 52 -2.13 -22.91 3.04
N LEU A 53 -3.03 -23.19 3.98
CA LEU A 53 -3.04 -24.50 4.65
C LEU A 53 -3.43 -25.69 3.75
N HIS A 54 -3.97 -25.42 2.56
CA HIS A 54 -4.18 -26.42 1.50
C HIS A 54 -2.88 -26.92 0.83
N TYR A 55 -1.75 -26.24 1.06
CA TYR A 55 -0.48 -26.59 0.43
C TYR A 55 -0.02 -27.99 0.82
N ARG A 56 0.35 -28.79 -0.18
CA ARG A 56 0.83 -30.16 -0.02
C ARG A 56 2.35 -30.22 -0.08
N VAL A 57 2.95 -30.97 0.86
CA VAL A 57 4.40 -31.17 0.89
C VAL A 57 4.80 -32.43 0.11
N TYR A 58 5.78 -32.28 -0.79
CA TYR A 58 6.34 -33.39 -1.58
C TYR A 58 7.84 -33.63 -1.33
N HIS A 59 8.47 -32.75 -0.55
CA HIS A 59 9.87 -32.81 -0.16
C HIS A 59 10.02 -32.39 1.29
N ASN A 60 11.20 -32.59 1.88
CA ASN A 60 11.53 -32.05 3.20
C ASN A 60 11.41 -30.52 3.19
N LYS A 61 10.81 -29.95 4.24
CA LYS A 61 10.55 -28.51 4.36
C LYS A 61 10.78 -28.00 5.78
N ASP A 62 11.18 -26.74 5.86
CA ASP A 62 11.02 -25.93 7.06
C ASP A 62 9.65 -25.23 6.99
N VAL A 63 8.88 -25.33 8.07
CA VAL A 63 7.53 -24.77 8.18
C VAL A 63 7.45 -23.83 9.39
N GLU A 64 6.83 -22.67 9.21
CA GLU A 64 6.51 -21.71 10.28
C GLU A 64 5.06 -21.29 10.13
N TYR A 65 4.19 -21.74 11.02
CA TYR A 65 2.77 -21.35 11.04
C TYR A 65 2.63 -19.90 11.49
N LEU A 66 1.69 -19.20 10.85
CA LEU A 66 1.42 -17.79 11.02
C LEU A 66 -0.04 -17.60 11.43
N ASP A 67 -0.29 -16.73 12.40
CA ASP A 67 -1.62 -16.27 12.81
C ASP A 67 -1.85 -14.81 12.39
N LEU A 68 -2.89 -14.20 12.95
CA LEU A 68 -3.33 -12.85 12.65
C LEU A 68 -2.41 -11.73 13.14
N HIS A 69 -1.42 -12.02 14.00
CA HIS A 69 -0.40 -11.04 14.38
C HIS A 69 0.61 -10.78 13.25
N THR A 70 0.57 -11.58 12.19
CA THR A 70 1.46 -11.44 11.04
C THR A 70 0.74 -10.80 9.85
N GLN A 71 1.47 -9.99 9.07
CA GLN A 71 0.94 -9.35 7.86
C GLN A 71 0.42 -10.38 6.84
N SER A 72 1.07 -11.54 6.71
CA SER A 72 0.63 -12.60 5.82
C SER A 72 -0.62 -13.33 6.33
N GLY A 73 -0.76 -13.51 7.64
CA GLY A 73 -1.96 -14.06 8.26
C GLY A 73 -3.16 -13.13 8.06
N ILE A 74 -3.06 -11.87 8.45
CA ILE A 74 -4.19 -10.93 8.29
C ILE A 74 -4.63 -10.77 6.83
N ARG A 75 -3.71 -10.80 5.86
CA ARG A 75 -4.05 -10.80 4.42
C ARG A 75 -4.85 -12.02 4.00
N THR A 76 -4.48 -13.21 4.49
CA THR A 76 -5.19 -14.47 4.19
C THR A 76 -6.59 -14.48 4.81
N TYR A 77 -6.71 -14.00 6.06
CA TYR A 77 -7.98 -13.83 6.74
C TYR A 77 -8.90 -12.85 6.00
N THR A 78 -8.35 -11.70 5.64
CA THR A 78 -9.06 -10.63 4.92
C THR A 78 -9.60 -11.09 3.57
N ARG A 79 -8.80 -11.78 2.76
CA ARG A 79 -9.29 -12.32 1.47
C ARG A 79 -10.42 -13.32 1.67
N SER A 80 -10.33 -14.14 2.71
CA SER A 80 -11.40 -15.08 3.06
C SER A 80 -12.69 -14.36 3.47
N LEU A 81 -12.60 -13.21 4.14
CA LEU A 81 -13.75 -12.34 4.37
C LEU A 81 -14.29 -11.71 3.09
N PHE A 82 -13.44 -11.32 2.14
CA PHE A 82 -13.91 -10.83 0.83
C PHE A 82 -14.75 -11.91 0.12
N LEU A 83 -14.30 -13.17 0.13
CA LEU A 83 -15.05 -14.28 -0.47
C LEU A 83 -16.42 -14.46 0.20
N VAL A 84 -16.47 -14.39 1.54
CA VAL A 84 -17.73 -14.48 2.29
C VAL A 84 -18.65 -13.29 2.02
N LEU A 85 -18.10 -12.07 1.91
CA LEU A 85 -18.87 -10.87 1.54
C LEU A 85 -19.44 -11.01 0.12
N CYS A 86 -18.61 -11.36 -0.86
CA CYS A 86 -19.05 -11.53 -2.25
C CYS A 86 -20.14 -12.62 -2.36
N LYS A 87 -19.97 -13.76 -1.70
CA LYS A 87 -21.02 -14.79 -1.63
C LYS A 87 -22.29 -14.27 -0.95
N ALA A 88 -22.19 -13.60 0.18
CA ALA A 88 -23.35 -13.09 0.90
C ALA A 88 -24.17 -12.09 0.06
N VAL A 89 -23.49 -11.23 -0.69
CA VAL A 89 -24.15 -10.31 -1.63
C VAL A 89 -24.77 -11.09 -2.79
N HIS A 90 -24.06 -12.07 -3.37
CA HIS A 90 -24.57 -12.92 -4.45
C HIS A 90 -25.85 -13.69 -4.05
N ASP A 91 -25.87 -14.29 -2.85
CA ASP A 91 -27.02 -15.03 -2.32
C ASP A 91 -28.27 -14.13 -2.15
N LEU A 92 -28.07 -12.85 -1.80
CA LEU A 92 -29.16 -11.89 -1.56
C LEU A 92 -29.58 -11.12 -2.82
N TYR A 93 -28.65 -10.87 -3.73
CA TYR A 93 -28.81 -9.97 -4.88
C TYR A 93 -28.19 -10.59 -6.14
N SER A 94 -28.97 -11.41 -6.86
CA SER A 94 -28.49 -12.19 -8.02
C SER A 94 -27.90 -11.36 -9.19
N ARG A 95 -28.21 -10.06 -9.29
CA ARG A 95 -27.66 -9.13 -10.30
C ARG A 95 -26.86 -8.01 -9.66
N SER A 96 -25.96 -8.37 -8.75
CA SER A 96 -25.08 -7.41 -8.07
C SER A 96 -23.66 -7.44 -8.59
N GLU A 97 -22.94 -6.33 -8.38
CA GLU A 97 -21.48 -6.28 -8.51
C GLU A 97 -20.88 -5.85 -7.16
N VAL A 98 -19.82 -6.53 -6.74
CA VAL A 98 -19.02 -6.17 -5.56
C VAL A 98 -17.66 -5.69 -6.04
N ILE A 99 -17.24 -4.52 -5.58
CA ILE A 99 -15.90 -3.99 -5.85
C ILE A 99 -15.20 -3.79 -4.50
N ILE A 100 -14.18 -4.59 -4.24
CA ILE A 100 -13.28 -4.45 -3.09
C ILE A 100 -12.23 -3.42 -3.45
N ASP A 101 -12.31 -2.25 -2.83
CA ASP A 101 -11.69 -1.06 -3.38
C ASP A 101 -10.62 -0.51 -2.42
N ILE A 102 -11.03 0.29 -1.43
CA ILE A 102 -10.12 1.16 -0.71
C ILE A 102 -9.83 0.60 0.69
N PRO A 103 -8.56 0.32 1.05
CA PRO A 103 -8.19 0.15 2.46
C PRO A 103 -8.33 1.49 3.20
N VAL A 104 -9.29 1.59 4.12
CA VAL A 104 -9.66 2.81 4.85
C VAL A 104 -10.22 2.47 6.21
N SER A 105 -10.08 3.36 7.21
CA SER A 105 -10.73 3.21 8.51
C SER A 105 -10.46 1.84 9.20
N ASN A 106 -9.22 1.33 9.09
CA ASN A 106 -8.84 0.00 9.59
C ASN A 106 -9.69 -1.16 9.03
N GLY A 107 -10.20 -1.00 7.81
CA GLY A 107 -11.00 -1.96 7.08
C GLY A 107 -10.92 -1.72 5.57
N TYR A 108 -11.96 -2.13 4.86
CA TYR A 108 -12.04 -2.03 3.41
C TYR A 108 -13.38 -1.45 3.00
N TYR A 109 -13.34 -0.32 2.31
CA TYR A 109 -14.49 0.18 1.59
C TYR A 109 -14.79 -0.76 0.41
N CYS A 110 -16.03 -1.23 0.36
CA CYS A 110 -16.54 -2.07 -0.70
C CYS A 110 -17.69 -1.32 -1.38
N ASN A 111 -17.56 -1.08 -2.68
CA ASN A 111 -18.61 -0.49 -3.48
C ASN A 111 -19.54 -1.60 -3.98
N LEU A 112 -20.80 -1.56 -3.57
CA LEU A 112 -21.80 -2.55 -3.93
C LEU A 112 -22.79 -1.95 -4.92
N LYS A 113 -22.94 -2.57 -6.08
CA LYS A 113 -23.98 -2.20 -7.04
C LYS A 113 -25.12 -3.20 -6.93
N LEU A 114 -26.15 -2.84 -6.15
CA LEU A 114 -27.31 -3.71 -5.90
C LEU A 114 -28.47 -3.46 -6.88
N GLY A 115 -28.37 -2.41 -7.72
CA GLY A 115 -29.45 -1.92 -8.57
C GLY A 115 -30.21 -0.72 -7.97
N HIS A 116 -29.99 -0.43 -6.69
CA HIS A 116 -30.49 0.74 -5.95
C HIS A 116 -29.40 1.29 -5.02
N ALA A 117 -29.65 2.46 -4.43
CA ALA A 117 -28.74 3.04 -3.44
C ALA A 117 -28.73 2.20 -2.16
N ILE A 118 -27.55 1.91 -1.62
CA ILE A 118 -27.39 1.04 -0.45
C ILE A 118 -28.09 1.65 0.77
N THR A 119 -28.95 0.86 1.41
CA THR A 119 -29.65 1.23 2.64
C THR A 119 -29.03 0.55 3.86
N ALA A 120 -29.30 1.08 5.06
CA ALA A 120 -28.88 0.43 6.31
C ALA A 120 -29.48 -0.98 6.48
N GLU A 121 -30.67 -1.22 5.91
CA GLU A 121 -31.30 -2.53 5.88
C GLU A 121 -30.51 -3.51 5.00
N ASP A 122 -30.08 -3.07 3.81
CA ASP A 122 -29.24 -3.90 2.92
C ASP A 122 -27.96 -4.32 3.63
N VAL A 123 -27.27 -3.38 4.30
CA VAL A 123 -26.05 -3.68 5.07
C VAL A 123 -26.33 -4.68 6.19
N ASN A 124 -27.45 -4.53 6.90
CA ASN A 124 -27.84 -5.46 7.95
C ASN A 124 -28.12 -6.86 7.41
N ARG A 125 -28.83 -6.97 6.28
CA ARG A 125 -29.11 -8.25 5.61
C ARG A 125 -27.83 -8.93 5.16
N ILE A 126 -26.91 -8.19 4.53
CA ILE A 126 -25.61 -8.72 4.09
C ILE A 126 -24.80 -9.21 5.29
N ARG A 127 -24.71 -8.41 6.36
CA ARG A 127 -24.00 -8.79 7.59
C ARG A 127 -24.56 -10.07 8.21
N THR A 128 -25.88 -10.17 8.31
CA THR A 128 -26.55 -11.39 8.81
C THR A 128 -26.21 -12.58 7.93
N ARG A 129 -26.28 -12.43 6.60
CA ARG A 129 -25.96 -13.51 5.66
C ARG A 129 -24.50 -13.96 5.76
N MET A 130 -23.56 -13.03 5.90
CA MET A 130 -22.15 -13.36 6.16
C MET A 130 -22.00 -14.19 7.44
N GLN A 131 -22.70 -13.81 8.51
CA GLN A 131 -22.66 -14.55 9.78
C GLN A 131 -23.24 -15.96 9.66
N GLU A 132 -24.33 -16.13 8.89
CA GLU A 132 -24.90 -17.45 8.60
C GLU A 132 -23.89 -18.36 7.87
N ILE A 133 -23.19 -17.82 6.86
CA ILE A 133 -22.14 -18.54 6.10
C ILE A 133 -20.98 -18.98 7.03
N VAL A 134 -20.58 -18.12 7.96
CA VAL A 134 -19.56 -18.43 8.97
C VAL A 134 -20.04 -19.53 9.93
N ASN A 135 -21.25 -19.38 10.48
CA ASN A 135 -21.84 -20.33 11.42
C ASN A 135 -22.12 -21.71 10.81
N ALA A 136 -22.29 -21.78 9.49
CA ALA A 136 -22.43 -23.02 8.74
C ALA A 136 -21.12 -23.80 8.59
N HIS A 137 -19.97 -23.21 8.95
CA HIS A 137 -18.64 -23.85 8.90
C HIS A 137 -18.33 -24.48 7.53
N LEU A 138 -18.62 -23.74 6.46
CA LEU A 138 -18.48 -24.21 5.10
C LEU A 138 -16.99 -24.34 4.71
N PRO A 139 -16.59 -25.42 4.03
CA PRO A 139 -15.23 -25.56 3.53
C PRO A 139 -14.98 -24.58 2.39
N ILE A 140 -13.84 -23.91 2.42
CA ILE A 140 -13.32 -23.13 1.29
C ILE A 140 -12.45 -24.07 0.48
N GLN A 141 -12.93 -24.49 -0.68
CA GLN A 141 -12.26 -25.49 -1.51
C GLN A 141 -11.32 -24.82 -2.50
N ARG A 142 -10.09 -25.35 -2.64
CA ARG A 142 -9.08 -24.85 -3.58
C ARG A 142 -9.01 -25.76 -4.80
N PHE A 143 -9.22 -25.19 -5.98
CA PHE A 143 -9.11 -25.89 -7.26
C PHE A 143 -7.99 -25.29 -8.11
N GLU A 144 -7.45 -26.09 -9.01
CA GLU A 144 -6.48 -25.69 -10.02
C GLU A 144 -6.95 -26.22 -11.37
N THR A 145 -6.95 -25.37 -12.38
CA THR A 145 -7.38 -25.69 -13.74
C THR A 145 -6.46 -24.97 -14.72
N THR A 146 -6.56 -25.27 -16.01
CA THR A 146 -5.83 -24.49 -17.01
C THR A 146 -6.31 -23.03 -16.98
N THR A 147 -5.43 -22.08 -17.26
CA THR A 147 -5.81 -20.67 -17.30
C THR A 147 -6.87 -20.40 -18.37
N GLU A 148 -6.85 -21.13 -19.48
CA GLU A 148 -7.86 -21.04 -20.54
C GLU A 148 -9.26 -21.41 -20.04
N GLU A 149 -9.40 -22.53 -19.32
CA GLU A 149 -10.66 -22.94 -18.70
C GLU A 149 -11.12 -21.94 -17.63
N ALA A 150 -10.19 -21.39 -16.84
CA ALA A 150 -10.52 -20.37 -15.84
C ALA A 150 -11.06 -19.09 -16.51
N ILE A 151 -10.44 -18.65 -17.61
CA ILE A 151 -10.89 -17.49 -18.39
C ILE A 151 -12.30 -17.73 -18.93
N ASP A 152 -12.56 -18.88 -19.54
CA ASP A 152 -13.89 -19.23 -20.07
C ASP A 152 -14.95 -19.30 -18.95
N MET A 153 -14.61 -19.94 -17.82
CA MET A 153 -15.47 -20.01 -16.64
C MET A 153 -15.86 -18.62 -16.12
N PHE A 154 -14.89 -17.74 -15.86
CA PHE A 154 -15.18 -16.41 -15.32
C PHE A 154 -15.88 -15.52 -16.35
N SER A 155 -15.58 -15.67 -17.64
CA SER A 155 -16.32 -14.94 -18.69
C SER A 155 -17.80 -15.34 -18.72
N LYS A 156 -18.11 -16.63 -18.59
CA LYS A 156 -19.50 -17.14 -18.51
C LYS A 156 -20.24 -16.69 -17.25
N LEU A 157 -19.51 -16.47 -16.15
CA LEU A 157 -20.05 -15.92 -14.90
C LEU A 157 -20.25 -14.40 -14.96
N GLY A 158 -19.79 -13.72 -16.01
CA GLY A 158 -19.86 -12.26 -16.15
C GLY A 158 -18.70 -11.50 -15.48
N ASP A 159 -17.69 -12.22 -14.97
CA ASP A 159 -16.50 -11.64 -14.34
C ASP A 159 -15.45 -11.21 -15.39
N GLU A 160 -15.84 -10.28 -16.27
CA GLU A 160 -15.00 -9.86 -17.41
C GLU A 160 -13.62 -9.32 -16.99
N GLN A 161 -13.58 -8.54 -15.92
CA GLN A 161 -12.34 -7.93 -15.43
C GLN A 161 -11.31 -8.97 -14.96
N LYS A 162 -11.78 -10.03 -14.31
CA LYS A 162 -10.99 -11.18 -13.88
C LYS A 162 -10.49 -11.98 -15.08
N ALA A 163 -11.36 -12.22 -16.06
CA ALA A 163 -10.98 -12.89 -17.30
C ALA A 163 -9.91 -12.10 -18.07
N LYS A 164 -10.01 -10.76 -18.16
CA LYS A 164 -8.97 -9.91 -18.76
C LYS A 164 -7.64 -10.00 -18.01
N LEU A 165 -7.65 -9.92 -16.68
CA LEU A 165 -6.45 -10.07 -15.86
C LEU A 165 -5.75 -11.40 -16.16
N LEU A 166 -6.50 -12.51 -16.13
CA LEU A 166 -5.97 -13.86 -16.39
C LEU A 166 -5.44 -14.03 -17.82
N LYS A 167 -6.09 -13.45 -18.83
CA LYS A 167 -5.57 -13.46 -20.22
C LYS A 167 -4.17 -12.84 -20.31
N SER A 168 -3.91 -11.81 -19.52
CA SER A 168 -2.63 -11.08 -19.51
C SER A 168 -1.58 -11.63 -18.54
N SER A 169 -1.90 -12.64 -17.72
CA SER A 169 -1.02 -13.13 -16.64
C SER A 169 0.18 -13.94 -17.14
N GLY A 170 0.07 -14.56 -18.33
CA GLY A 170 1.07 -15.46 -18.89
C GLY A 170 1.25 -16.78 -18.13
N THR A 171 0.31 -17.17 -17.26
CA THR A 171 0.36 -18.42 -16.48
C THR A 171 -0.37 -19.56 -17.17
N LEU A 172 0.17 -20.79 -17.10
CA LEU A 172 -0.49 -21.98 -17.68
C LEU A 172 -1.66 -22.50 -16.85
N TYR A 173 -1.56 -22.40 -15.53
CA TYR A 173 -2.57 -22.85 -14.59
C TYR A 173 -3.01 -21.71 -13.69
N THR A 174 -4.28 -21.75 -13.32
CA THR A 174 -4.92 -20.79 -12.42
C THR A 174 -5.57 -21.52 -11.28
N VAL A 175 -5.36 -20.98 -10.07
CA VAL A 175 -5.99 -21.45 -8.84
C VAL A 175 -7.20 -20.58 -8.56
N TYR A 176 -8.33 -21.20 -8.27
CA TYR A 176 -9.55 -20.53 -7.83
C TYR A 176 -10.14 -21.23 -6.61
N TYR A 177 -11.06 -20.54 -5.95
CA TYR A 177 -11.69 -21.00 -4.72
C TYR A 177 -13.19 -21.16 -4.92
N VAL A 178 -13.76 -22.14 -4.24
CA VAL A 178 -15.19 -22.40 -4.22
C VAL A 178 -15.68 -22.40 -2.78
N LEU A 179 -16.71 -21.61 -2.52
CA LEU A 179 -17.44 -21.58 -1.26
C LEU A 179 -18.90 -21.91 -1.59
N ASP A 180 -19.29 -23.15 -1.29
CA ASP A 180 -20.59 -23.71 -1.70
C ASP A 180 -20.74 -23.74 -3.23
N ASP A 181 -21.64 -22.93 -3.79
CA ASP A 181 -21.86 -22.74 -5.22
C ASP A 181 -21.11 -21.54 -5.81
N TYR A 182 -20.54 -20.68 -4.96
CA TYR A 182 -19.89 -19.44 -5.37
C TYR A 182 -18.41 -19.67 -5.68
N LYS A 183 -17.96 -19.25 -6.87
CA LYS A 183 -16.59 -19.43 -7.36
C LYS A 183 -15.89 -18.08 -7.49
N ASP A 184 -14.65 -18.00 -7.04
CA ASP A 184 -13.89 -16.76 -7.15
C ASP A 184 -12.37 -16.96 -7.28
N TYR A 185 -11.69 -15.93 -7.76
CA TYR A 185 -10.25 -15.85 -7.88
C TYR A 185 -9.68 -14.86 -6.86
N TYR A 186 -8.63 -15.27 -6.15
CA TYR A 186 -7.88 -14.37 -5.29
C TYR A 186 -6.38 -14.51 -5.50
N TYR A 187 -5.69 -13.38 -5.53
CA TYR A 187 -4.23 -13.36 -5.53
C TYR A 187 -3.68 -13.66 -4.12
N GLY A 188 -3.53 -14.94 -3.79
CA GLY A 188 -2.89 -15.41 -2.56
C GLY A 188 -3.62 -16.57 -1.89
N SER A 189 -3.19 -16.89 -0.67
CA SER A 189 -3.80 -17.94 0.15
C SER A 189 -5.13 -17.51 0.77
N MET A 190 -5.96 -18.51 1.05
CA MET A 190 -7.25 -18.42 1.74
C MET A 190 -7.25 -19.34 2.96
N LEU A 191 -8.16 -19.09 3.89
CA LEU A 191 -8.52 -20.02 4.96
C LEU A 191 -9.15 -21.28 4.35
N THR A 192 -9.16 -22.37 5.12
CA THR A 192 -9.69 -23.67 4.67
C THR A 192 -11.17 -23.85 4.97
N ASN A 193 -11.71 -23.08 5.92
CA ASN A 193 -13.09 -23.17 6.36
C ASN A 193 -13.57 -21.81 6.89
N THR A 194 -14.84 -21.50 6.70
CA THR A 194 -15.44 -20.25 7.20
C THR A 194 -15.49 -20.19 8.72
N SER A 195 -15.43 -21.32 9.43
CA SER A 195 -15.32 -21.39 10.90
C SER A 195 -14.11 -20.65 11.48
N GLN A 196 -13.06 -20.49 10.66
CA GLN A 196 -11.84 -19.80 11.06
C GLN A 196 -12.02 -18.26 11.08
N LEU A 197 -13.13 -17.75 10.53
CA LEU A 197 -13.51 -16.33 10.53
C LEU A 197 -14.31 -16.00 11.80
N TYR A 198 -13.63 -15.77 12.91
CA TYR A 198 -14.29 -15.57 14.21
C TYR A 198 -14.74 -14.13 14.48
N LEU A 199 -14.21 -13.14 13.75
CA LEU A 199 -14.50 -11.72 13.97
C LEU A 199 -14.47 -10.92 12.67
N PHE A 200 -15.56 -10.21 12.39
CA PHE A 200 -15.65 -9.21 11.33
C PHE A 200 -16.74 -8.19 11.69
N GLY A 201 -16.74 -7.04 11.01
CA GLY A 201 -17.84 -6.08 11.08
C GLY A 201 -18.24 -5.61 9.68
N LEU A 202 -19.47 -5.13 9.54
CA LEU A 202 -19.96 -4.55 8.30
C LEU A 202 -20.86 -3.36 8.64
N GLU A 203 -20.41 -2.17 8.26
CA GLU A 203 -21.07 -0.90 8.58
C GLU A 203 -21.39 -0.11 7.30
N PRO A 204 -22.46 0.69 7.27
CA PRO A 204 -22.66 1.68 6.21
C PRO A 204 -21.48 2.66 6.17
N TYR A 205 -20.94 2.94 4.98
CA TYR A 205 -19.83 3.86 4.83
C TYR A 205 -19.90 4.58 3.50
N PHE A 206 -20.15 5.89 3.56
CA PHE A 206 -20.47 6.72 2.39
C PHE A 206 -21.59 6.11 1.54
N ASP A 207 -21.35 5.87 0.25
CA ASP A 207 -22.23 5.24 -0.74
C ASP A 207 -21.97 3.73 -0.90
N GLY A 208 -21.22 3.12 0.02
CA GLY A 208 -20.83 1.73 0.04
C GLY A 208 -20.97 1.11 1.44
N VAL A 209 -20.14 0.11 1.70
CA VAL A 209 -20.00 -0.52 3.03
C VAL A 209 -18.54 -0.53 3.45
N LEU A 210 -18.30 -0.50 4.76
CA LEU A 210 -16.99 -0.73 5.36
C LEU A 210 -16.96 -2.14 5.95
N LEU A 211 -16.19 -3.02 5.30
CA LEU A 211 -15.83 -4.32 5.87
C LEU A 211 -14.71 -4.11 6.89
N ARG A 212 -15.01 -4.37 8.16
CA ARG A 212 -14.07 -4.22 9.28
C ARG A 212 -13.40 -5.56 9.57
N ILE A 213 -12.09 -5.52 9.78
CA ILE A 213 -11.26 -6.69 10.06
C ILE A 213 -10.66 -6.62 11.48
N PRO A 214 -10.21 -7.75 12.05
CA PRO A 214 -9.47 -7.77 13.30
C PRO A 214 -8.20 -6.91 13.24
N SER A 215 -7.83 -6.33 14.37
CA SER A 215 -6.55 -5.63 14.52
C SER A 215 -5.38 -6.61 14.52
N VAL A 216 -4.25 -6.20 13.93
CA VAL A 216 -3.01 -7.01 13.95
C VAL A 216 -2.39 -7.00 15.35
N GLN A 217 -2.54 -5.87 16.08
CA GLN A 217 -2.03 -5.72 17.44
C GLN A 217 -2.86 -6.53 18.45
N ASP A 218 -4.19 -6.52 18.30
CA ASP A 218 -5.12 -7.30 19.12
C ASP A 218 -6.21 -7.94 18.24
N PRO A 219 -6.01 -9.19 17.79
CA PRO A 219 -6.96 -9.88 16.94
C PRO A 219 -8.33 -10.13 17.58
N SER A 220 -8.48 -9.98 18.90
CA SER A 220 -9.79 -10.09 19.55
C SER A 220 -10.71 -8.88 19.29
N GLN A 221 -10.18 -7.80 18.70
CA GLN A 221 -10.91 -6.55 18.51
C GLN A 221 -10.88 -6.08 17.05
N LEU A 222 -11.97 -5.42 16.64
CA LEU A 222 -12.00 -4.69 15.37
C LEU A 222 -11.26 -3.37 15.51
N GLY A 223 -10.54 -2.97 14.46
CA GLY A 223 -9.93 -1.64 14.40
C GLY A 223 -10.96 -0.52 14.55
N ALA A 224 -10.56 0.60 15.15
CA ALA A 224 -11.45 1.75 15.35
C ALA A 224 -12.00 2.27 14.01
N LEU A 225 -13.29 2.61 13.98
CA LEU A 225 -13.91 3.25 12.83
C LEU A 225 -13.55 4.74 12.85
N ILE A 226 -12.83 5.19 11.83
CA ILE A 226 -12.37 6.55 11.65
C ILE A 226 -12.92 7.05 10.32
N ARG A 227 -13.69 8.13 10.36
CA ARG A 227 -14.21 8.76 9.14
C ARG A 227 -13.09 9.55 8.46
N GLN A 228 -12.88 9.32 7.16
CA GLN A 228 -11.78 9.90 6.38
C GLN A 228 -12.31 10.54 5.09
N ASP A 229 -13.02 11.66 5.23
CA ASP A 229 -13.75 12.31 4.13
C ASP A 229 -12.80 12.80 3.02
N LYS A 230 -11.65 13.42 3.34
CA LYS A 230 -10.73 13.94 2.30
C LYS A 230 -10.07 12.81 1.54
N MET A 231 -9.65 11.76 2.23
CA MET A 231 -9.10 10.57 1.60
C MET A 231 -10.10 9.95 0.62
N PHE A 232 -11.35 9.79 1.04
CA PHE A 232 -12.41 9.21 0.22
C PHE A 232 -12.72 10.04 -1.03
N GLU A 233 -12.76 11.37 -0.92
CA GLU A 233 -12.96 12.26 -2.08
C GLU A 233 -11.82 12.16 -3.10
N VAL A 234 -10.57 11.98 -2.64
CA VAL A 234 -9.42 11.77 -3.54
C VAL A 234 -9.55 10.45 -4.31
N PHE A 235 -10.01 9.36 -3.67
CA PHE A 235 -10.30 8.12 -4.39
C PHE A 235 -11.40 8.30 -5.43
N LYS A 236 -12.51 8.97 -5.08
CA LYS A 236 -13.60 9.28 -6.03
C LYS A 236 -13.11 10.08 -7.23
N GLU A 237 -12.26 11.08 -7.00
CA GLU A 237 -11.62 11.85 -8.08
C GLU A 237 -10.80 10.95 -9.01
N HIS A 238 -9.97 10.07 -8.45
CA HIS A 238 -9.13 9.17 -9.24
C HIS A 238 -9.90 8.07 -9.98
N HIS A 239 -10.99 7.54 -9.40
CA HIS A 239 -11.87 6.61 -10.13
C HIS A 239 -12.58 7.28 -11.31
N ARG A 240 -12.92 8.58 -11.19
CA ARG A 240 -13.42 9.35 -12.33
C ARG A 240 -12.37 9.47 -13.43
N TRP A 241 -11.11 9.76 -13.07
CA TRP A 241 -9.99 9.81 -14.03
C TRP A 241 -9.77 8.47 -14.74
N GLN A 242 -9.77 7.38 -13.99
CA GLN A 242 -9.71 6.01 -14.52
C GLN A 242 -10.85 5.70 -15.49
N SER A 243 -12.07 6.08 -15.13
CA SER A 243 -13.24 5.91 -15.98
C SER A 243 -13.14 6.72 -17.27
N LEU A 244 -12.59 7.95 -17.22
CA LEU A 244 -12.31 8.76 -18.41
C LEU A 244 -11.26 8.14 -19.32
N LEU A 245 -10.27 7.46 -18.73
CA LEU A 245 -9.22 6.74 -19.46
C LEU A 245 -9.68 5.37 -19.99
N GLY A 246 -10.84 4.88 -19.54
CA GLY A 246 -11.30 3.52 -19.83
C GLY A 246 -10.50 2.41 -19.11
N ILE A 247 -9.70 2.76 -18.10
CA ILE A 247 -8.81 1.84 -17.38
C ILE A 247 -9.22 1.77 -15.92
N LYS A 248 -9.90 0.68 -15.51
CA LYS A 248 -10.28 0.46 -14.11
C LYS A 248 -9.41 -0.60 -13.45
N THR A 249 -9.01 -1.61 -14.21
CA THR A 249 -8.21 -2.73 -13.71
C THR A 249 -6.89 -2.91 -14.45
N VAL A 250 -6.02 -3.73 -13.89
CA VAL A 250 -4.77 -4.14 -14.54
C VAL A 250 -5.03 -4.91 -15.84
N GLY A 251 -6.14 -5.64 -15.94
CA GLY A 251 -6.57 -6.28 -17.18
C GLY A 251 -6.81 -5.27 -18.30
N ASP A 252 -7.59 -4.21 -18.03
CA ASP A 252 -7.81 -3.11 -18.99
C ASP A 252 -6.48 -2.42 -19.36
N PHE A 253 -5.63 -2.16 -18.37
CA PHE A 253 -4.34 -1.52 -18.57
C PHE A 253 -3.43 -2.34 -19.49
N ASN A 254 -3.30 -3.64 -19.24
CA ASN A 254 -2.44 -4.53 -20.02
C ASN A 254 -2.93 -4.66 -21.47
N GLU A 255 -4.26 -4.71 -21.67
CA GLU A 255 -4.88 -4.70 -23.00
C GLU A 255 -4.52 -3.41 -23.76
N ALA A 256 -4.67 -2.25 -23.11
CA ALA A 256 -4.32 -0.96 -23.72
C ALA A 256 -2.82 -0.85 -24.04
N VAL A 257 -1.94 -1.36 -23.17
CA VAL A 257 -0.49 -1.44 -23.44
C VAL A 257 -0.21 -2.36 -24.64
N GLY A 258 -0.87 -3.52 -24.72
CA GLY A 258 -0.75 -4.45 -25.85
C GLY A 258 -1.21 -3.86 -27.18
N ASN A 259 -2.18 -2.95 -27.14
CA ASN A 259 -2.70 -2.21 -28.29
C ASN A 259 -1.84 -0.98 -28.67
N GLY A 260 -0.74 -0.72 -27.96
CA GLY A 260 0.16 0.40 -28.24
C GLY A 260 -0.27 1.75 -27.67
N GLU A 261 -1.26 1.78 -26.76
CA GLU A 261 -1.83 3.01 -26.20
C GLU A 261 -1.06 3.57 -24.99
N ALA A 262 0.02 2.90 -24.58
CA ALA A 262 0.80 3.23 -23.38
C ALA A 262 1.23 4.71 -23.32
N THR A 263 1.70 5.27 -24.44
CA THR A 263 2.15 6.67 -24.50
C THR A 263 1.00 7.64 -24.24
N ASN A 264 -0.19 7.36 -24.80
CA ASN A 264 -1.36 8.21 -24.58
C ASN A 264 -1.81 8.15 -23.11
N LEU A 265 -1.85 6.95 -22.52
CA LEU A 265 -2.17 6.76 -21.10
C LEU A 265 -1.21 7.54 -20.18
N ILE A 266 0.10 7.49 -20.48
CA ILE A 266 1.10 8.27 -19.73
C ILE A 266 0.82 9.77 -19.85
N ASN A 267 0.65 10.27 -21.08
CA ASN A 267 0.45 11.70 -21.33
C ASN A 267 -0.80 12.25 -20.64
N VAL A 268 -1.94 11.55 -20.75
CA VAL A 268 -3.19 12.01 -20.13
C VAL A 268 -3.10 11.91 -18.60
N SER A 269 -2.52 10.83 -18.05
CA SER A 269 -2.34 10.71 -16.60
C SER A 269 -1.40 11.78 -16.02
N GLU A 270 -0.33 12.16 -16.73
CA GLU A 270 0.55 13.27 -16.32
C GLU A 270 -0.13 14.63 -16.44
N ALA A 271 -0.95 14.84 -17.48
CA ALA A 271 -1.71 16.07 -17.66
C ALA A 271 -2.77 16.28 -16.55
N LEU A 272 -3.47 15.21 -16.14
CA LEU A 272 -4.43 15.26 -15.04
C LEU A 272 -3.76 15.62 -13.71
N GLN A 273 -2.58 15.05 -13.45
CA GLN A 273 -1.76 15.38 -12.29
C GLN A 273 -1.29 16.83 -12.32
N GLU A 274 -0.76 17.31 -13.44
CA GLU A 274 -0.31 18.71 -13.57
C GLU A 274 -1.47 19.69 -13.37
N LYS A 275 -2.66 19.38 -13.92
CA LYS A 275 -3.87 20.17 -13.71
C LYS A 275 -4.22 20.27 -12.22
N LYS A 276 -4.11 19.18 -11.47
CA LYS A 276 -4.37 19.20 -10.02
C LYS A 276 -3.33 20.02 -9.25
N ILE A 277 -2.05 19.93 -9.62
CA ILE A 277 -0.98 20.72 -9.00
C ILE A 277 -1.21 22.22 -9.24
N SER A 278 -1.55 22.61 -10.48
CA SER A 278 -1.91 23.99 -10.84
C SER A 278 -3.11 24.50 -10.03
N GLN A 279 -4.18 23.70 -9.90
CA GLN A 279 -5.33 24.06 -9.05
C GLN A 279 -4.96 24.27 -7.57
N ILE A 280 -3.99 23.51 -7.05
CA ILE A 280 -3.50 23.70 -5.68
C ILE A 280 -2.71 25.01 -5.58
N ALA A 281 -1.86 25.31 -6.56
CA ALA A 281 -1.14 26.58 -6.62
C ALA A 281 -2.09 27.78 -6.67
N ASP A 282 -3.14 27.73 -7.52
CA ASP A 282 -4.17 28.78 -7.60
C ASP A 282 -4.87 29.00 -6.25
N LYS A 283 -5.21 27.90 -5.55
CA LYS A 283 -5.82 27.97 -4.21
C LYS A 283 -4.91 28.62 -3.17
N ILE A 284 -3.60 28.39 -3.27
CA ILE A 284 -2.61 29.02 -2.38
C ILE A 284 -2.47 30.49 -2.74
N ALA A 285 -2.30 30.81 -4.02
CA ALA A 285 -2.14 32.18 -4.51
C ALA A 285 -3.35 33.08 -4.21
N ALA A 286 -4.56 32.51 -4.17
CA ALA A 286 -5.77 33.21 -3.77
C ALA A 286 -5.78 33.65 -2.29
N LYS A 287 -4.94 33.06 -1.43
CA LYS A 287 -4.83 33.39 -0.01
C LYS A 287 -3.60 34.26 0.26
N LYS A 288 -3.78 35.58 0.31
CA LYS A 288 -2.68 36.56 0.48
C LYS A 288 -1.91 36.46 1.81
N ASP A 289 -2.52 35.88 2.83
CA ASP A 289 -1.94 35.78 4.17
C ASP A 289 -1.06 34.55 4.38
N ILE A 290 -1.02 33.61 3.43
CA ILE A 290 -0.21 32.40 3.58
C ILE A 290 1.27 32.76 3.50
N LYS A 291 2.02 32.38 4.54
CA LYS A 291 3.48 32.51 4.58
C LYS A 291 4.18 31.16 4.48
N VAL A 292 3.47 30.06 4.78
CA VAL A 292 4.05 28.71 4.80
C VAL A 292 3.12 27.70 4.15
N VAL A 293 3.65 26.93 3.21
CA VAL A 293 3.02 25.73 2.64
C VAL A 293 3.74 24.51 3.22
N LEU A 294 3.01 23.68 3.95
CA LEU A 294 3.50 22.48 4.62
C LEU A 294 3.07 21.25 3.82
N ILE A 295 4.02 20.47 3.34
CA ILE A 295 3.78 19.25 2.54
C ILE A 295 4.25 18.05 3.34
N ALA A 296 3.31 17.28 3.90
CA ALA A 296 3.61 16.00 4.54
C ALA A 296 2.99 14.84 3.80
N GLY A 297 3.37 13.64 4.23
CA GLY A 297 3.09 12.43 3.50
C GLY A 297 4.03 11.34 3.95
N PRO A 298 3.58 10.08 3.98
CA PRO A 298 4.35 8.99 4.55
C PRO A 298 5.57 8.66 3.66
N SER A 299 6.45 7.75 4.08
CA SER A 299 7.70 7.50 3.33
C SER A 299 7.44 7.07 1.87
N SER A 300 8.26 7.52 0.91
CA SER A 300 8.12 7.21 -0.52
C SER A 300 6.78 7.62 -1.16
N SER A 301 6.16 8.68 -0.63
CA SER A 301 4.94 9.30 -1.17
C SER A 301 5.18 10.28 -2.32
N GLY A 302 6.41 10.62 -2.71
CA GLY A 302 6.67 11.54 -3.83
C GLY A 302 6.57 13.03 -3.48
N LYS A 303 6.72 13.38 -2.19
CA LYS A 303 6.65 14.76 -1.68
C LYS A 303 7.67 15.67 -2.32
N THR A 304 8.91 15.23 -2.43
CA THR A 304 10.03 16.07 -2.88
C THR A 304 9.81 16.51 -4.32
N THR A 305 9.41 15.62 -5.22
CA THR A 305 9.08 16.00 -6.61
C THR A 305 7.79 16.81 -6.70
N PHE A 306 6.77 16.48 -5.90
CA PHE A 306 5.54 17.26 -5.82
C PHE A 306 5.82 18.70 -5.37
N CYS A 307 6.65 18.90 -4.34
CA CYS A 307 7.09 20.20 -3.84
C CYS A 307 7.74 21.03 -4.95
N LYS A 308 8.63 20.41 -5.74
CA LYS A 308 9.29 21.07 -6.87
C LYS A 308 8.33 21.47 -7.97
N ARG A 309 7.39 20.59 -8.37
CA ARG A 309 6.35 20.90 -9.36
C ARG A 309 5.38 21.99 -8.86
N LEU A 310 4.93 21.88 -7.62
CA LEU A 310 4.07 22.88 -6.99
C LEU A 310 4.74 24.24 -6.96
N SER A 311 6.05 24.29 -6.68
CA SER A 311 6.81 25.53 -6.68
C SER A 311 6.87 26.20 -8.06
N VAL A 312 7.03 25.41 -9.13
CA VAL A 312 6.93 25.95 -10.49
C VAL A 312 5.56 26.57 -10.74
N GLN A 313 4.48 25.89 -10.32
CA GLN A 313 3.11 26.40 -10.47
C GLN A 313 2.81 27.61 -9.60
N LEU A 314 3.35 27.67 -8.37
CA LEU A 314 3.28 28.84 -7.50
C LEU A 314 3.93 30.05 -8.17
N LEU A 315 5.13 29.87 -8.73
CA LEU A 315 5.84 30.93 -9.44
C LEU A 315 5.05 31.41 -10.67
N ALA A 316 4.47 30.48 -11.44
CA ALA A 316 3.58 30.82 -12.55
C ALA A 316 2.32 31.59 -12.09
N SER A 317 1.87 31.36 -10.85
CA SER A 317 0.75 32.05 -10.20
C SER A 317 1.16 33.36 -9.52
N GLY A 318 2.41 33.81 -9.67
CA GLY A 318 2.92 35.05 -9.09
C GLY A 318 3.37 34.96 -7.63
N VAL A 319 3.40 33.76 -7.05
CA VAL A 319 3.90 33.49 -5.69
C VAL A 319 5.34 33.01 -5.78
N LYS A 320 6.30 33.64 -5.09
CA LYS A 320 7.70 33.19 -5.09
C LYS A 320 7.94 32.13 -4.00
N PRO A 321 8.09 30.84 -4.33
CA PRO A 321 8.34 29.81 -3.32
C PRO A 321 9.81 29.76 -2.92
N VAL A 322 10.05 29.48 -1.64
CA VAL A 322 11.37 29.16 -1.08
C VAL A 322 11.29 27.78 -0.45
N GLN A 323 12.03 26.81 -0.98
CA GLN A 323 11.91 25.40 -0.59
C GLN A 323 12.82 25.05 0.59
N ILE A 324 12.30 24.28 1.55
CA ILE A 324 13.07 23.61 2.59
C ILE A 324 12.66 22.14 2.67
N SER A 325 13.64 21.23 2.66
CA SER A 325 13.41 19.82 2.94
C SER A 325 13.74 19.52 4.40
N LEU A 326 12.79 18.94 5.14
CA LEU A 326 13.01 18.54 6.53
C LEU A 326 13.97 17.34 6.63
N ASP A 327 14.16 16.59 5.55
CA ASP A 327 15.16 15.51 5.51
C ASP A 327 16.59 16.07 5.73
N ASP A 328 16.85 17.35 5.46
CA ASP A 328 18.15 17.96 5.74
C ASP A 328 18.37 18.30 7.22
N TYR A 329 17.33 18.19 8.06
CA TYR A 329 17.37 18.49 9.50
C TYR A 329 17.38 17.24 10.38
N PHE A 330 17.63 16.05 9.82
CA PHE A 330 17.85 14.86 10.65
C PHE A 330 19.03 15.08 11.61
N VAL A 331 18.87 14.62 12.86
CA VAL A 331 19.96 14.55 13.84
C VAL A 331 21.01 13.53 13.41
N ASN A 332 22.19 13.54 14.03
CA ASN A 332 23.19 12.52 13.76
C ASN A 332 22.61 11.12 14.04
N ARG A 333 23.02 10.10 13.27
CA ARG A 333 22.48 8.73 13.40
C ARG A 333 22.55 8.20 14.83
N GLU A 334 23.60 8.55 15.57
CA GLU A 334 23.81 8.15 16.96
C GLU A 334 22.82 8.81 17.94
N GLU A 335 22.32 9.99 17.58
CA GLU A 335 21.34 10.79 18.35
C GLU A 335 19.89 10.43 17.99
N THR A 336 19.68 9.62 16.95
CA THR A 336 18.34 9.20 16.53
C THR A 336 17.68 8.40 17.66
N PRO A 337 16.43 8.73 18.05
CA PRO A 337 15.70 7.99 19.07
C PRO A 337 15.63 6.49 18.76
N LYS A 338 15.59 5.66 19.80
CA LYS A 338 15.40 4.22 19.67
C LYS A 338 13.98 3.82 20.04
N ASP A 339 13.46 2.80 19.36
CA ASP A 339 12.17 2.18 19.66
C ASP A 339 12.27 1.23 20.86
N GLU A 340 11.15 0.60 21.20
CA GLU A 340 11.02 -0.34 22.32
C GLU A 340 11.92 -1.58 22.17
N GLN A 341 12.37 -1.88 20.94
CA GLN A 341 13.26 -2.99 20.63
C GLN A 341 14.74 -2.58 20.62
N GLY A 342 15.03 -1.29 20.85
CA GLY A 342 16.39 -0.73 20.85
C GLY A 342 16.93 -0.40 19.46
N GLU A 343 16.10 -0.48 18.43
CA GLU A 343 16.43 -0.12 17.05
C GLU A 343 16.13 1.36 16.79
N TYR A 344 16.81 1.98 15.82
CA TYR A 344 16.60 3.40 15.53
C TYR A 344 15.22 3.69 14.90
N ASP A 345 14.45 4.57 15.53
CA ASP A 345 13.15 5.08 15.02
C ASP A 345 13.37 6.35 14.18
N TYR A 346 13.71 6.15 12.91
CA TYR A 346 13.89 7.24 11.94
C TYR A 346 12.61 7.99 11.57
N GLU A 347 11.44 7.45 11.93
CA GLU A 347 10.15 8.12 11.69
C GLU A 347 9.67 8.86 12.96
N SER A 348 10.47 8.89 14.03
CA SER A 348 10.22 9.73 15.19
C SER A 348 10.34 11.20 14.83
N ILE A 349 9.42 12.04 15.31
CA ILE A 349 9.56 13.49 15.15
C ILE A 349 10.87 14.01 15.76
N TYR A 350 11.38 13.35 16.80
CA TYR A 350 12.62 13.70 17.46
C TYR A 350 13.88 13.18 16.74
N ALA A 351 13.72 12.47 15.61
CA ALA A 351 14.82 12.27 14.66
C ALA A 351 15.15 13.56 13.90
N LEU A 352 14.30 14.58 13.94
CA LEU A 352 14.59 15.92 13.43
C LEU A 352 15.15 16.81 14.53
N ASN A 353 16.07 17.71 14.16
CA ASN A 353 16.55 18.78 15.01
C ASN A 353 15.51 19.91 15.12
N ILE A 354 14.44 19.65 15.87
CA ILE A 354 13.32 20.58 16.09
C ILE A 354 13.79 21.95 16.62
N PRO A 355 14.75 22.03 17.57
CA PRO A 355 15.27 23.33 18.02
C PRO A 355 15.86 24.16 16.87
N LEU A 356 16.73 23.56 16.04
CA LEU A 356 17.35 24.25 14.90
C LEU A 356 16.30 24.67 13.85
N ILE A 357 15.31 23.83 13.57
CA ILE A 357 14.22 24.16 12.65
C ILE A 357 13.47 25.41 13.12
N ASN A 358 13.08 25.47 14.39
CA ASN A 358 12.36 26.61 14.93
C ASN A 358 13.22 27.88 14.96
N GLU A 359 14.49 27.77 15.35
CA GLU A 359 15.44 28.88 15.32
C GLU A 359 15.54 29.47 13.91
N GLN A 360 15.77 28.63 12.90
CA GLN A 360 15.94 29.08 11.52
C GLN A 360 14.65 29.58 10.88
N PHE A 361 13.50 28.96 11.19
CA PHE A 361 12.21 29.44 10.68
C PHE A 361 11.89 30.83 11.25
N ASN A 362 12.11 31.05 12.55
CA ASN A 362 11.94 32.37 13.15
C ASN A 362 12.89 33.41 12.56
N ALA A 363 14.17 33.06 12.37
CA ALA A 363 15.13 33.92 11.73
C ALA A 363 14.68 34.32 10.31
N LEU A 364 14.22 33.36 9.51
CA LEU A 364 13.68 33.60 8.16
C LEU A 364 12.44 34.51 8.19
N PHE A 365 11.47 34.29 9.08
CA PHE A 365 10.29 35.16 9.19
C PHE A 365 10.62 36.57 9.67
N ASN A 366 11.75 36.75 10.36
CA ASN A 366 12.27 38.05 10.75
C ASN A 366 13.18 38.69 9.67
N GLY A 367 13.28 38.10 8.48
CA GLY A 367 14.10 38.63 7.38
C GLY A 367 15.61 38.43 7.58
N GLN A 368 16.01 37.46 8.40
CA GLN A 368 17.42 37.14 8.62
C GLN A 368 17.90 36.08 7.62
N GLU A 369 19.19 36.09 7.31
CA GLU A 369 19.83 35.04 6.51
C GLU A 369 20.18 33.84 7.40
N VAL A 370 19.90 32.62 6.93
CA VAL A 370 20.25 31.36 7.60
C VAL A 370 21.06 30.46 6.68
N GLU A 371 22.01 29.70 7.23
CA GLU A 371 22.69 28.63 6.52
C GLU A 371 21.92 27.31 6.75
N LEU A 372 21.38 26.71 5.68
CA LEU A 372 20.62 25.46 5.79
C LEU A 372 21.57 24.29 6.09
N PRO A 373 21.17 23.31 6.93
CA PRO A 373 21.92 22.07 7.07
C PRO A 373 21.80 21.20 5.80
N LYS A 374 22.65 20.17 5.71
CA LYS A 374 22.50 19.05 4.76
C LYS A 374 22.66 17.75 5.52
N TYR A 375 21.74 16.82 5.35
CA TYR A 375 21.89 15.48 5.92
C TYR A 375 22.51 14.51 4.91
N ASN A 376 23.59 13.84 5.31
CA ASN A 376 24.23 12.83 4.49
C ASN A 376 23.73 11.44 4.90
N PHE A 377 22.87 10.83 4.05
CA PHE A 377 22.28 9.52 4.34
C PHE A 377 23.29 8.36 4.39
N GLN A 378 24.43 8.49 3.70
CA GLN A 378 25.45 7.44 3.68
C GLN A 378 26.22 7.42 5.01
N THR A 379 26.76 8.56 5.41
CA THR A 379 27.51 8.70 6.68
C THR A 379 26.58 8.74 7.90
N GLY A 380 25.36 9.25 7.74
CA GLY A 380 24.39 9.45 8.82
C GLY A 380 24.67 10.71 9.66
N SER A 381 25.30 11.73 9.08
CA SER A 381 25.69 12.97 9.77
C SER A 381 24.96 14.20 9.22
N SER A 382 24.67 15.15 10.11
CA SER A 382 24.26 16.49 9.72
C SER A 382 25.49 17.36 9.45
N GLU A 383 25.51 18.03 8.31
CA GLU A 383 26.62 18.84 7.82
C GLU A 383 26.16 20.26 7.47
N LYS A 384 27.12 21.17 7.34
CA LYS A 384 26.82 22.53 6.87
C LYS A 384 26.59 22.55 5.38
N SER A 385 25.51 23.22 5.02
CA SER A 385 25.10 23.66 3.69
C SER A 385 26.18 24.13 2.74
N GLY A 386 26.81 25.23 3.18
CA GLY A 386 27.22 26.31 2.28
C GLY A 386 26.04 27.08 1.65
N ASN A 387 24.81 26.54 1.66
CA ASN A 387 23.63 27.20 1.10
C ASN A 387 23.01 28.15 2.11
N LYS A 388 23.05 29.43 1.79
CA LYS A 388 22.41 30.51 2.55
C LYS A 388 21.04 30.82 1.97
N LEU A 389 20.08 31.09 2.85
CA LEU A 389 18.70 31.36 2.52
C LEU A 389 18.23 32.63 3.24
N HIS A 390 17.47 33.46 2.53
CA HIS A 390 16.82 34.66 3.05
C HIS A 390 15.40 34.74 2.46
N LEU A 391 14.43 35.20 3.26
CA LEU A 391 13.03 35.31 2.85
C LEU A 391 12.69 36.78 2.52
N GLU A 392 12.33 37.07 1.27
CA GLU A 392 11.77 38.38 0.88
C GLU A 392 10.29 38.49 1.32
N GLU A 393 9.75 39.72 1.44
CA GLU A 393 8.35 39.95 1.88
C GLU A 393 7.29 39.17 1.08
N ASN A 394 7.54 38.98 -0.22
CA ASN A 394 6.65 38.29 -1.17
C ASN A 394 6.97 36.80 -1.34
N ASN A 395 7.85 36.24 -0.52
CA ASN A 395 8.16 34.82 -0.55
C ASN A 395 7.17 34.02 0.29
N VAL A 396 6.95 32.78 -0.13
CA VAL A 396 6.23 31.76 0.63
C VAL A 396 7.17 30.60 0.88
N LEU A 397 7.33 30.22 2.14
CA LEU A 397 8.15 29.08 2.52
C LEU A 397 7.40 27.78 2.17
N VAL A 398 8.00 26.90 1.40
CA VAL A 398 7.44 25.59 1.03
C VAL A 398 8.27 24.50 1.70
N VAL A 399 7.74 23.94 2.78
CA VAL A 399 8.43 22.97 3.62
C VAL A 399 7.89 21.58 3.33
N GLU A 400 8.75 20.66 2.95
CA GLU A 400 8.37 19.27 2.71
C GLU A 400 9.09 18.30 3.65
N GLY A 401 8.36 17.29 4.12
CA GLY A 401 8.93 16.19 4.90
C GLY A 401 7.86 15.41 5.63
N ILE A 402 8.21 14.22 6.13
CA ILE A 402 7.23 13.29 6.71
C ILE A 402 6.44 13.88 7.90
N HIS A 403 7.03 14.84 8.63
CA HIS A 403 6.43 15.50 9.79
C HIS A 403 5.90 16.91 9.54
N ALA A 404 5.87 17.41 8.29
CA ALA A 404 5.54 18.83 8.04
C ALA A 404 4.14 19.24 8.55
N LEU A 405 3.21 18.30 8.69
CA LEU A 405 1.86 18.52 9.24
C LEU A 405 1.76 18.30 10.75
N ASN A 406 2.82 17.82 11.40
CA ASN A 406 2.82 17.58 12.84
C ASN A 406 2.83 18.93 13.58
N PRO A 407 1.82 19.22 14.44
CA PRO A 407 1.72 20.52 15.11
C PRO A 407 2.94 20.87 15.96
N THR A 408 3.64 19.88 16.52
CA THR A 408 4.86 20.08 17.32
C THR A 408 5.98 20.75 16.52
N LEU A 409 6.06 20.48 15.21
CA LEU A 409 7.10 21.04 14.34
C LEU A 409 6.92 22.55 14.11
N THR A 410 5.67 23.00 13.99
CA THR A 410 5.34 24.37 13.55
C THR A 410 4.51 25.13 14.59
N ALA A 411 4.68 24.78 15.87
CA ALA A 411 3.89 25.34 16.97
C ALA A 411 4.03 26.86 17.12
N GLN A 412 5.16 27.43 16.68
CA GLN A 412 5.43 28.87 16.76
C GLN A 412 4.85 29.68 15.59
N ILE A 413 4.31 29.01 14.57
CA ILE A 413 3.73 29.65 13.39
C ILE A 413 2.20 29.69 13.56
N PRO A 414 1.54 30.85 13.42
CA PRO A 414 0.08 30.93 13.47
C PRO A 414 -0.59 30.06 12.40
N ASP A 415 -1.71 29.41 12.73
CA ASP A 415 -2.37 28.47 11.81
C ASP A 415 -2.99 29.16 10.59
N ASP A 416 -3.43 30.42 10.70
CA ASP A 416 -3.95 31.22 9.59
C ASP A 416 -2.88 31.57 8.53
N LYS A 417 -1.60 31.45 8.89
CA LYS A 417 -0.46 31.65 7.98
C LYS A 417 -0.01 30.36 7.28
N LYS A 418 -0.63 29.22 7.60
CA LYS A 418 -0.27 27.89 7.07
C LYS A 418 -1.24 27.43 5.99
N PHE A 419 -0.70 26.77 4.98
CA PHE A 419 -1.45 25.95 4.05
C PHE A 419 -0.91 24.52 4.09
N LYS A 420 -1.76 23.56 4.44
CA LYS A 420 -1.40 22.19 4.77
C LYS A 420 -1.75 21.25 3.61
N ILE A 421 -0.78 20.52 3.08
CA ILE A 421 -0.95 19.54 2.01
C ILE A 421 -0.51 18.16 2.50
N TYR A 422 -1.38 17.16 2.33
CA TYR A 422 -1.03 15.77 2.53
C TYR A 422 -0.87 15.06 1.18
N ALA A 423 0.35 14.66 0.83
CA ALA A 423 0.68 13.93 -0.38
C ALA A 423 0.86 12.43 -0.07
N SER A 424 0.14 11.54 -0.76
CA SER A 424 0.26 10.10 -0.57
C SER A 424 0.06 9.34 -1.86
N ALA A 425 0.70 8.17 -1.99
CA ALA A 425 0.57 7.32 -3.17
C ALA A 425 -0.65 6.40 -3.04
N LEU A 426 -1.85 6.96 -3.12
CA LEU A 426 -3.12 6.25 -2.98
C LEU A 426 -3.41 5.45 -4.26
N THR A 427 -2.95 4.21 -4.32
CA THR A 427 -3.15 3.34 -5.48
C THR A 427 -4.65 3.04 -5.65
N THR A 428 -5.22 3.45 -6.80
CA THR A 428 -6.66 3.31 -7.08
C THR A 428 -6.97 2.28 -8.16
N ILE A 429 -5.97 1.80 -8.92
CA ILE A 429 -6.18 0.71 -9.90
C ILE A 429 -6.29 -0.61 -9.15
N LEU A 430 -7.18 -1.48 -9.60
CA LEU A 430 -7.40 -2.81 -9.03
C LEU A 430 -6.78 -3.89 -9.92
N LEU A 431 -6.43 -5.06 -9.37
CA LEU A 431 -6.09 -6.21 -10.22
C LEU A 431 -7.34 -6.68 -10.97
N ASP A 432 -8.43 -6.85 -10.21
CA ASP A 432 -9.80 -7.05 -10.68
C ASP A 432 -10.77 -6.53 -9.59
N ASN A 433 -12.08 -6.70 -9.79
CA ASN A 433 -13.10 -6.20 -8.86
C ASN A 433 -12.96 -6.73 -7.42
N HIS A 434 -12.37 -7.91 -7.19
CA HIS A 434 -12.27 -8.52 -5.86
C HIS A 434 -10.83 -8.51 -5.30
N ASN A 435 -9.86 -8.09 -6.11
CA ASN A 435 -8.45 -8.06 -5.78
C ASN A 435 -7.89 -6.63 -5.88
N TYR A 436 -7.94 -5.89 -4.77
CA TYR A 436 -7.34 -4.56 -4.66
C TYR A 436 -5.81 -4.60 -4.65
N ILE A 437 -5.18 -3.47 -4.95
CA ILE A 437 -3.74 -3.28 -4.84
C ILE A 437 -3.42 -2.48 -3.58
N PRO A 438 -2.67 -3.03 -2.61
CA PRO A 438 -2.31 -2.30 -1.41
C PRO A 438 -1.44 -1.08 -1.74
N THR A 439 -1.89 0.11 -1.32
CA THR A 439 -1.07 1.35 -1.33
C THR A 439 0.29 1.13 -0.66
N THR A 440 0.34 0.29 0.38
CA THR A 440 1.59 -0.06 1.07
C THR A 440 2.58 -0.81 0.18
N ASP A 441 2.11 -1.65 -0.73
CA ASP A 441 2.97 -2.41 -1.63
C ASP A 441 3.60 -1.49 -2.68
N ASN A 442 2.79 -0.61 -3.26
CA ASN A 442 3.28 0.41 -4.20
C ASN A 442 4.36 1.28 -3.54
N ARG A 443 4.10 1.77 -2.33
CA ARG A 443 5.06 2.59 -1.58
C ARG A 443 6.33 1.82 -1.18
N LEU A 444 6.21 0.55 -0.82
CA LEU A 444 7.37 -0.31 -0.54
C LEU A 444 8.22 -0.51 -1.80
N LEU A 445 7.60 -0.75 -2.96
CA LEU A 445 8.30 -0.88 -4.24
C LEU A 445 9.02 0.42 -4.64
N ARG A 446 8.36 1.58 -4.50
CA ARG A 446 9.00 2.90 -4.66
C ARG A 446 10.23 3.04 -3.76
N ARG A 447 10.09 2.62 -2.49
CA ARG A 447 11.17 2.69 -1.50
C ARG A 447 12.34 1.77 -1.85
N ILE A 448 12.08 0.52 -2.21
CA ILE A 448 13.11 -0.47 -2.57
C ILE A 448 13.97 0.05 -3.73
N VAL A 449 13.35 0.53 -4.80
CA VAL A 449 14.10 1.02 -5.97
C VAL A 449 14.91 2.27 -5.63
N ARG A 450 14.32 3.23 -4.91
CA ARG A 450 15.00 4.46 -4.51
C ARG A 450 16.15 4.21 -3.55
N ASP A 451 15.91 3.42 -2.50
CA ASP A 451 16.89 3.19 -1.44
C ASP A 451 18.11 2.41 -1.99
N TYR A 452 17.88 1.47 -2.90
CA TYR A 452 18.95 0.79 -3.63
C TYR A 452 19.78 1.76 -4.48
N LYS A 453 19.12 2.60 -5.27
CA LYS A 453 19.81 3.51 -6.20
C LYS A 453 20.55 4.66 -5.52
N TYR A 454 19.93 5.28 -4.52
CA TYR A 454 20.37 6.57 -4.00
C TYR A 454 20.90 6.52 -2.57
N ARG A 455 20.56 5.47 -1.81
CA ARG A 455 20.92 5.36 -0.38
C ARG A 455 21.83 4.19 -0.05
N GLY A 456 22.18 3.37 -1.05
CA GLY A 456 23.06 2.21 -0.86
C GLY A 456 22.46 1.12 0.04
N CYS A 457 21.13 1.03 0.14
CA CYS A 457 20.45 0.00 0.94
C CYS A 457 19.92 -1.11 0.03
N SER A 458 20.14 -2.37 0.41
CA SER A 458 19.57 -3.51 -0.31
C SER A 458 18.04 -3.59 -0.16
N ALA A 459 17.40 -4.34 -1.06
CA ALA A 459 15.98 -4.71 -0.87
C ALA A 459 15.75 -5.44 0.44
N GLN A 460 16.70 -6.30 0.86
CA GLN A 460 16.60 -7.03 2.11
C GLN A 460 16.49 -6.07 3.31
N GLU A 461 17.38 -5.10 3.42
CA GLU A 461 17.36 -4.13 4.52
C GLU A 461 16.11 -3.25 4.49
N THR A 462 15.68 -2.85 3.28
CA THR A 462 14.47 -2.04 3.11
C THR A 462 13.22 -2.80 3.57
N ILE A 463 13.09 -4.08 3.18
CA ILE A 463 11.99 -4.96 3.61
C ILE A 463 12.03 -5.18 5.12
N ARG A 464 13.21 -5.44 5.69
CA ARG A 464 13.40 -5.63 7.14
C ARG A 464 12.90 -4.43 7.95
N ARG A 465 13.19 -3.21 7.49
CA ARG A 465 12.81 -1.96 8.19
C ARG A 465 11.36 -1.55 7.97
N TRP A 466 10.69 -2.09 6.96
CA TRP A 466 9.34 -1.66 6.59
C TRP A 466 8.31 -1.72 7.73
N PRO A 467 8.29 -2.73 8.61
CA PRO A 467 7.37 -2.73 9.76
C PRO A 467 7.58 -1.55 10.72
N SER A 468 8.83 -1.21 11.04
CA SER A 468 9.17 -0.05 11.89
C SER A 468 8.70 1.25 11.25
N VAL A 469 8.94 1.42 9.95
CA VAL A 469 8.46 2.58 9.18
C VAL A 469 6.93 2.71 9.26
N ARG A 470 6.21 1.61 9.07
CA ARG A 470 4.74 1.60 9.14
C ARG A 470 4.23 1.95 10.54
N SER A 471 4.92 1.48 11.58
CA SER A 471 4.61 1.83 12.97
C SER A 471 4.78 3.34 13.22
N GLY A 472 5.91 3.90 12.80
CA GLY A 472 6.19 5.33 12.89
C GLY A 472 5.19 6.18 12.12
N GLU A 473 4.78 5.76 10.92
CA GLU A 473 3.72 6.42 10.14
C GLU A 473 2.39 6.49 10.88
N ASN A 474 1.96 5.37 11.48
CA ASN A 474 0.73 5.29 12.25
C ASN A 474 0.75 6.23 13.47
N LYS A 475 1.92 6.40 14.09
CA LYS A 475 2.09 7.22 15.30
C LYS A 475 2.24 8.71 15.00
N TRP A 476 3.05 9.06 14.00
CA TRP A 476 3.58 10.42 13.83
C TRP A 476 3.03 11.16 12.60
N ILE A 477 2.39 10.46 11.66
CA ILE A 477 2.04 11.00 10.33
C ILE A 477 0.54 10.90 10.05
N PHE A 478 -0.03 9.69 10.08
CA PHE A 478 -1.45 9.48 9.78
C PHE A 478 -2.45 10.20 10.69
N PRO A 479 -2.16 10.47 11.98
CA PRO A 479 -3.07 11.26 12.82
C PRO A 479 -3.37 12.67 12.27
N TYR A 480 -2.50 13.22 11.43
CA TYR A 480 -2.61 14.58 10.91
C TYR A 480 -3.10 14.67 9.46
N GLN A 481 -3.33 13.53 8.77
CA GLN A 481 -3.63 13.52 7.33
C GLN A 481 -4.94 14.23 6.97
N GLU A 482 -6.00 14.05 7.78
CA GLU A 482 -7.30 14.68 7.57
C GLU A 482 -7.33 16.16 8.01
N GLN A 483 -6.27 16.65 8.66
CA GLN A 483 -6.11 18.07 9.03
C GLN A 483 -5.57 18.92 7.86
N ALA A 484 -5.17 18.32 6.74
CA ALA A 484 -4.65 19.04 5.59
C ALA A 484 -5.73 19.85 4.85
N ASP A 485 -5.43 21.05 4.38
CA ASP A 485 -6.32 21.82 3.50
C ASP A 485 -6.59 21.09 2.19
N VAL A 486 -5.58 20.36 1.68
CA VAL A 486 -5.68 19.55 0.48
C VAL A 486 -4.99 18.20 0.67
N MET A 487 -5.65 17.14 0.23
CA MET A 487 -5.01 15.84 0.01
C MET A 487 -4.70 15.66 -1.47
N PHE A 488 -3.49 15.22 -1.79
CA PHE A 488 -2.99 15.03 -3.14
C PHE A 488 -2.51 13.59 -3.32
N ASN A 489 -3.03 12.92 -4.33
CA ASN A 489 -2.61 11.56 -4.65
C ASN A 489 -1.48 11.58 -5.68
N THR A 490 -0.31 11.10 -5.27
CA THR A 490 0.88 11.01 -6.13
C THR A 490 0.96 9.70 -6.91
N ALA A 491 0.00 8.80 -6.76
CA ALA A 491 -0.06 7.56 -7.53
C ALA A 491 -0.37 7.85 -9.00
N MET A 492 0.35 7.18 -9.89
CA MET A 492 0.12 7.23 -11.34
C MET A 492 -0.45 5.91 -11.80
N LEU A 493 -1.40 5.95 -12.73
CA LEU A 493 -2.08 4.75 -13.24
C LEU A 493 -1.10 3.67 -13.73
N PHE A 494 -0.02 4.09 -14.40
CA PHE A 494 0.96 3.24 -15.06
C PHE A 494 2.19 2.90 -14.19
N GLU A 495 2.28 3.39 -12.96
CA GLU A 495 3.58 3.41 -12.25
C GLU A 495 4.16 2.02 -11.98
N LEU A 496 3.32 1.04 -11.61
CA LEU A 496 3.78 -0.31 -11.27
C LEU A 496 4.39 -1.00 -12.48
N ALA A 497 3.86 -0.72 -13.68
CA ALA A 497 4.40 -1.21 -14.94
C ALA A 497 5.81 -0.63 -15.25
N VAL A 498 6.07 0.61 -14.84
CA VAL A 498 7.36 1.28 -15.07
C VAL A 498 8.37 0.97 -13.96
N ILE A 499 7.91 0.77 -12.72
CA ILE A 499 8.73 0.36 -11.57
C ILE A 499 9.18 -1.09 -11.73
N LYS A 500 8.33 -1.96 -12.29
CA LYS A 500 8.52 -3.41 -12.40
C LYS A 500 9.93 -3.84 -12.83
N PRO A 501 10.50 -3.38 -13.97
CA PRO A 501 11.80 -3.89 -14.42
C PRO A 501 12.94 -3.67 -13.41
N GLN A 502 12.96 -2.50 -12.76
CA GLN A 502 13.99 -2.15 -11.78
C GLN A 502 13.72 -2.81 -10.43
N ALA A 503 12.45 -2.94 -10.03
CA ALA A 503 12.11 -3.62 -8.79
C ALA A 503 12.41 -5.12 -8.85
N GLU A 504 12.11 -5.80 -9.96
CA GLU A 504 12.40 -7.23 -10.12
C GLU A 504 13.89 -7.54 -10.01
N GLU A 505 14.76 -6.70 -10.60
CA GLU A 505 16.21 -6.83 -10.53
C GLU A 505 16.73 -6.78 -9.08
N VAL A 506 16.25 -5.83 -8.27
CA VAL A 506 16.71 -5.68 -6.88
C VAL A 506 16.09 -6.74 -5.97
N LEU A 507 14.82 -7.09 -6.18
CA LEU A 507 14.13 -8.12 -5.39
C LEU A 507 14.70 -9.52 -5.60
N GLU A 508 15.25 -9.81 -6.78
CA GLU A 508 15.90 -11.09 -7.08
C GLU A 508 17.20 -11.31 -6.30
N GLN A 509 17.84 -10.24 -5.83
CA GLN A 509 19.06 -10.31 -5.04
C GLN A 509 18.81 -10.73 -3.57
N VAL A 510 17.56 -10.79 -3.12
CA VAL A 510 17.22 -11.20 -1.75
C VAL A 510 17.38 -12.73 -1.61
N PRO A 511 18.28 -13.24 -0.76
CA PRO A 511 18.56 -14.68 -0.66
C PRO A 511 17.41 -15.50 -0.05
N GLU A 512 17.18 -16.74 -0.51
CA GLU A 512 16.09 -17.59 0.02
C GLU A 512 16.23 -17.94 1.51
N ASN A 513 17.45 -17.86 2.06
CA ASN A 513 17.75 -18.26 3.44
C ASN A 513 17.46 -17.17 4.50
N CYS A 514 17.01 -15.98 4.10
CA CYS A 514 16.64 -14.91 5.03
C CYS A 514 15.11 -14.75 5.18
N GLU A 515 14.67 -14.07 6.23
CA GLU A 515 13.23 -13.89 6.50
C GLU A 515 12.55 -12.96 5.48
N GLU A 516 13.28 -11.96 4.98
CA GLU A 516 12.77 -10.95 4.07
C GLU A 516 12.43 -11.51 2.68
N TYR A 517 12.98 -12.68 2.35
CA TYR A 517 12.69 -13.38 1.12
C TYR A 517 11.19 -13.63 0.90
N ALA A 518 10.43 -13.87 1.98
CA ALA A 518 8.99 -14.09 1.90
C ALA A 518 8.27 -12.92 1.22
N GLU A 519 8.61 -11.69 1.62
CA GLU A 519 8.01 -10.48 1.09
C GLU A 519 8.58 -10.15 -0.29
N ALA A 520 9.88 -10.35 -0.51
CA ALA A 520 10.50 -10.14 -1.82
C ALA A 520 9.88 -11.05 -2.89
N TYR A 521 9.70 -12.34 -2.57
CA TYR A 521 9.05 -13.31 -3.44
C TYR A 521 7.59 -12.96 -3.72
N ARG A 522 6.85 -12.49 -2.71
CA ARG A 522 5.47 -12.03 -2.85
C ARG A 522 5.36 -10.81 -3.76
N LEU A 523 6.24 -9.83 -3.62
CA LEU A 523 6.27 -8.64 -4.47
C LEU A 523 6.62 -8.99 -5.92
N ARG A 524 7.58 -9.91 -6.14
CA ARG A 524 7.87 -10.43 -7.49
C ARG A 524 6.66 -11.12 -8.12
N LYS A 525 5.97 -11.99 -7.38
CA LYS A 525 4.70 -12.61 -7.85
C LYS A 525 3.66 -11.56 -8.21
N PHE A 526 3.55 -10.49 -7.42
CA PHE A 526 2.60 -9.41 -7.63
C PHE A 526 2.92 -8.61 -8.90
N LEU A 527 4.20 -8.29 -9.14
CA LEU A 527 4.63 -7.56 -10.33
C LEU A 527 4.37 -8.33 -11.64
N LYS A 528 4.21 -9.66 -11.60
CA LYS A 528 3.90 -10.46 -12.81
C LYS A 528 2.59 -10.06 -13.49
N TYR A 529 1.62 -9.51 -12.76
CA TYR A 529 0.35 -9.08 -13.35
C TYR A 529 0.46 -7.85 -14.26
N PHE A 530 1.56 -7.11 -14.25
CA PHE A 530 1.69 -5.87 -15.02
C PHE A 530 2.52 -6.09 -16.28
N SER A 531 2.00 -5.65 -17.43
CA SER A 531 2.80 -5.48 -18.64
C SER A 531 3.88 -4.42 -18.39
N PRO A 532 5.18 -4.72 -18.62
CA PRO A 532 6.25 -3.77 -18.31
C PRO A 532 6.22 -2.58 -19.27
N LEU A 533 6.54 -1.39 -18.76
CA LEU A 533 6.73 -0.18 -19.55
C LEU A 533 8.16 0.34 -19.40
N PRO A 534 8.78 0.86 -20.48
CA PRO A 534 10.16 1.30 -20.42
C PRO A 534 10.26 2.65 -19.68
N PHE A 535 11.19 2.77 -18.74
CA PHE A 535 11.36 3.99 -17.92
C PHE A 535 11.60 5.27 -18.76
N ARG A 536 12.17 5.12 -19.96
CA ARG A 536 12.42 6.24 -20.89
C ARG A 536 11.14 6.89 -21.42
N ALA A 537 9.98 6.21 -21.32
CA ALA A 537 8.70 6.77 -21.74
C ALA A 537 8.17 7.85 -20.78
N LEU A 538 8.73 7.96 -19.57
CA LEU A 538 8.31 8.96 -18.60
C LEU A 538 8.77 10.37 -19.02
N PRO A 539 7.95 11.41 -18.81
CA PRO A 539 8.45 12.79 -18.85
C PRO A 539 9.54 13.04 -17.81
N PRO A 540 10.50 13.96 -18.06
CA PRO A 540 11.53 14.32 -17.08
C PRO A 540 10.97 15.04 -15.84
N THR A 541 9.73 15.53 -15.91
CA THR A 541 9.01 16.18 -14.81
C THR A 541 8.05 15.24 -14.06
N SER A 542 7.97 13.97 -14.44
CA SER A 542 7.09 13.00 -13.79
C SER A 542 7.41 12.84 -12.29
N LEU A 543 6.38 12.69 -11.45
CA LEU A 543 6.54 12.41 -10.01
C LEU A 543 7.37 11.15 -9.75
N LEU A 544 7.35 10.19 -10.69
CA LEU A 544 8.07 8.92 -10.56
C LEU A 544 9.59 9.07 -10.76
N ARG A 545 10.05 10.20 -11.31
CA ARG A 545 11.49 10.45 -11.53
C ARG A 545 12.29 10.53 -10.23
N GLU A 546 11.63 10.79 -9.10
CA GLU A 546 12.20 10.68 -7.76
C GLU A 546 12.77 9.28 -7.46
N PHE A 547 12.08 8.25 -7.94
CA PHE A 547 12.40 6.86 -7.61
C PHE A 547 13.21 6.20 -8.72
N LEU A 548 12.91 6.55 -9.98
CA LEU A 548 13.43 5.84 -11.15
C LEU A 548 14.62 6.53 -11.81
N GLY A 549 14.87 7.81 -11.51
CA GLY A 549 15.91 8.65 -12.11
C GLY A 549 15.51 9.28 -13.44
N GLY A 550 16.36 10.18 -13.96
CA GLY A 550 16.12 10.92 -15.21
C GLY A 550 15.22 12.16 -15.05
N SER A 551 15.23 12.77 -13.86
CA SER A 551 14.47 13.99 -13.58
C SER A 551 15.16 15.22 -14.19
N SER A 552 14.38 16.23 -14.59
CA SER A 552 14.90 17.58 -14.86
C SER A 552 15.13 18.40 -13.58
N PHE A 553 14.63 17.93 -12.45
CA PHE A 553 14.84 18.56 -11.15
C PHE A 553 16.12 18.05 -10.48
N LYS A 554 16.80 18.93 -9.73
CA LYS A 554 17.89 18.56 -8.82
C LYS A 554 17.31 18.25 -7.44
N TYR A 555 17.74 17.15 -6.82
CA TYR A 555 17.25 16.66 -5.53
C TYR A 555 18.28 16.89 -4.44
#